data_AF-A0A2V8NMS0-F1
#
_entry.id   AF-A0A2V8NMS0-F1
#
_cell.length_a   1.000
_cell.length_b   1.000
_cell.length_c   1.000
_cell.angle_alpha   90.00
_cell.angle_beta   90.00
_cell.angle_gamma   90.00
#
_symmetry.space_group_name_H-M   'P 1'
#
loop_
_entity.id
_entity.type
_entity.pdbx_description
1 polymer ?
#
loop_
_entity_poly.entity_id
_entity_poly.type
_entity_poly.pdbx_seq_one_letter_code
_entity_poly.pdbx_strand_id
1 'polypeptide(L)'
;MADIYDEIGSKIRELRTTRKGKGISQEELARAVKTTANTVSRWETATYKPSISDLESLARFFGVPIAVFFPGAQPGSRASALVSATADLDDRDLEEVTLYARFRRALRARRKG
;
A
#
# COMPACT_ATOMS: atom_id res chain seq x y z
N MET A 1 -2.25 -15.34 13.92
CA MET A 1 -1.73 -14.48 12.83
C MET A 1 -2.86 -14.37 11.83
N ALA A 2 -3.39 -13.17 11.55
CA ALA A 2 -4.36 -13.02 10.45
C ALA A 2 -3.67 -13.41 9.14
N ASP A 3 -4.38 -14.09 8.22
CA ASP A 3 -3.83 -14.38 6.90
C ASP A 3 -3.69 -13.05 6.14
N ILE A 4 -2.59 -12.87 5.40
CA ILE A 4 -2.37 -11.67 4.59
C ILE A 4 -3.54 -11.42 3.62
N TYR A 5 -4.22 -12.50 3.21
CA TYR A 5 -5.40 -12.42 2.35
C TYR A 5 -6.65 -11.90 3.09
N ASP A 6 -6.78 -12.12 4.39
CA ASP A 6 -7.84 -11.51 5.22
C ASP A 6 -7.67 -9.98 5.27
N GLU A 7 -6.42 -9.54 5.38
CA GLU A 7 -6.05 -8.13 5.43
C GLU A 7 -6.28 -7.44 4.07
N ILE A 8 -5.87 -8.11 2.97
CA ILE A 8 -6.14 -7.65 1.60
C ILE A 8 -7.65 -7.52 1.38
N GLY A 9 -8.43 -8.56 1.71
CA GLY A 9 -9.88 -8.57 1.56
C GLY A 9 -10.55 -7.45 2.37
N SER A 10 -10.14 -7.28 3.62
CA SER A 10 -10.61 -6.19 4.48
C SER A 10 -10.30 -4.82 3.90
N LYS A 11 -9.11 -4.63 3.33
CA LYS A 11 -8.72 -3.36 2.70
C LYS A 11 -9.54 -3.07 1.43
N ILE A 12 -9.80 -4.08 0.60
CA ILE A 12 -10.68 -3.93 -0.58
C ILE A 12 -12.06 -3.45 -0.15
N ARG A 13 -12.64 -4.09 0.87
CA ARG A 13 -13.94 -3.72 1.43
C ARG A 13 -13.93 -2.29 1.96
N GLU A 14 -12.92 -1.93 2.74
CA GLU A 14 -12.75 -0.58 3.30
C GLU A 14 -12.72 0.48 2.21
N LEU A 15 -11.86 0.33 1.18
CA LEU A 15 -11.78 1.26 0.06
C LEU A 15 -13.11 1.37 -0.70
N ARG A 16 -13.80 0.24 -0.89
CA ARG A 16 -15.11 0.21 -1.54
C ARG A 16 -16.16 0.96 -0.72
N THR A 17 -16.23 0.76 0.59
CA THR A 17 -17.28 1.35 1.44
C THR A 17 -17.02 2.79 1.86
N THR A 18 -15.78 3.26 1.79
CA THR A 18 -15.40 4.63 2.20
C THR A 18 -15.26 5.60 1.02
N ARG A 19 -15.31 5.11 -0.22
CA ARG A 19 -15.15 5.94 -1.43
C ARG A 19 -16.08 7.15 -1.42
N LYS A 20 -15.51 8.35 -1.46
CA LYS A 20 -16.22 9.65 -1.48
C LYS A 20 -17.28 9.80 -0.37
N GLY A 21 -17.07 9.16 0.78
CA GLY A 21 -17.96 9.24 1.95
C GLY A 21 -19.31 8.52 1.79
N LYS A 22 -19.57 7.84 0.67
CA LYS A 22 -20.81 7.09 0.42
C LYS A 22 -20.57 5.61 0.11
N GLY A 23 -19.36 5.25 -0.30
CA GLY A 23 -19.04 3.91 -0.78
C GLY A 23 -19.68 3.58 -2.14
N ILE A 24 -19.41 2.38 -2.63
CA ILE A 24 -20.03 1.81 -3.84
C ILE A 24 -20.45 0.35 -3.59
N SER A 25 -21.36 -0.17 -4.41
CA SER A 25 -21.77 -1.58 -4.36
C SER A 25 -20.66 -2.51 -4.88
N GLN A 26 -20.76 -3.82 -4.59
CA GLN A 26 -19.84 -4.81 -5.13
C GLN A 26 -20.01 -4.94 -6.66
N GLU A 27 -21.22 -4.78 -7.17
CA GLU A 27 -21.54 -4.75 -8.60
C GLU A 27 -20.92 -3.53 -9.30
N GLU A 28 -20.96 -2.36 -8.67
CA GLU A 28 -20.31 -1.15 -9.19
C GLU A 28 -18.80 -1.32 -9.28
N LEU A 29 -18.17 -1.84 -8.22
CA LEU A 29 -16.74 -2.14 -8.23
C LEU A 29 -16.40 -3.18 -9.30
N ALA A 30 -17.18 -4.27 -9.36
CA ALA A 30 -16.96 -5.35 -10.30
C ALA A 30 -17.01 -4.86 -11.77
N ARG A 31 -17.99 -4.02 -12.11
CA ARG A 31 -18.06 -3.40 -13.44
C ARG A 31 -16.83 -2.54 -13.74
N ALA A 32 -16.37 -1.77 -12.76
CA ALA A 32 -15.22 -0.88 -12.95
C ALA A 32 -13.90 -1.63 -13.17
N VAL A 33 -13.69 -2.75 -12.48
CA VAL A 33 -12.47 -3.57 -12.61
C VAL A 33 -12.64 -4.79 -13.53
N LYS A 34 -13.73 -4.83 -14.31
CA LYS A 34 -14.03 -5.86 -15.31
C LYS A 34 -14.06 -7.30 -14.75
N THR A 35 -14.75 -7.48 -13.62
CA THR A 35 -14.96 -8.78 -12.97
C THR A 35 -16.43 -8.98 -12.58
N THR A 36 -16.74 -9.93 -11.70
CA THR A 36 -18.09 -10.17 -11.18
C THR A 36 -18.26 -9.74 -9.72
N ALA A 37 -19.48 -9.39 -9.31
CA ALA A 37 -19.78 -9.07 -7.91
C ALA A 37 -19.46 -10.24 -6.96
N ASN A 38 -19.68 -11.48 -7.42
CA ASN A 38 -19.29 -12.68 -6.68
C ASN A 38 -17.77 -12.76 -6.47
N THR A 39 -16.97 -12.42 -7.48
CA THR A 39 -15.51 -12.36 -7.36
C THR A 39 -15.09 -11.31 -6.32
N VAL A 40 -15.68 -10.12 -6.37
CA VAL A 40 -15.43 -9.05 -5.38
C VAL A 40 -15.80 -9.52 -3.97
N SER A 41 -16.97 -10.13 -3.81
CA SER A 41 -17.41 -10.69 -2.52
C SER A 41 -16.42 -11.74 -1.97
N ARG A 42 -15.92 -12.62 -2.84
CA ARG A 42 -14.92 -13.62 -2.46
C ARG A 42 -13.56 -13.02 -2.10
N TRP A 43 -13.15 -11.95 -2.77
CA TRP A 43 -11.97 -11.18 -2.37
C TRP A 43 -12.17 -10.55 -0.98
N GLU A 44 -13.31 -9.89 -0.74
CA GLU A 44 -13.60 -9.22 0.54
C GLU A 44 -13.75 -10.18 1.73
N THR A 45 -14.08 -11.44 1.46
CA THR A 45 -14.22 -12.51 2.46
C THR A 45 -13.01 -13.43 2.55
N ALA A 46 -11.93 -13.12 1.81
CA ALA A 46 -10.71 -13.92 1.71
C ALA A 46 -10.91 -15.39 1.27
N THR A 47 -12.09 -15.73 0.75
CA THR A 47 -12.40 -17.07 0.21
C THR A 47 -11.79 -17.28 -1.18
N TYR A 48 -11.37 -16.20 -1.83
CA TYR A 48 -10.62 -16.24 -3.08
C TYR A 48 -9.52 -15.18 -3.09
N LYS A 49 -8.36 -15.53 -3.64
CA LYS A 49 -7.17 -14.68 -3.63
C LYS A 49 -7.14 -13.83 -4.92
N PRO A 50 -7.13 -12.49 -4.82
CA PRO A 50 -6.90 -11.64 -5.99
C PRO A 50 -5.50 -11.87 -6.55
N SER A 51 -5.36 -11.85 -7.87
CA SER A 51 -4.06 -11.83 -8.53
C SER A 51 -3.39 -10.47 -8.38
N ILE A 52 -2.09 -10.38 -8.69
CA ILE A 52 -1.38 -9.09 -8.73
C ILE A 52 -2.05 -8.13 -9.73
N SER A 53 -2.48 -8.64 -10.89
CA SER A 53 -3.20 -7.83 -11.89
C SER A 53 -4.54 -7.29 -11.37
N ASP A 54 -5.24 -8.07 -10.53
CA ASP A 54 -6.48 -7.61 -9.89
C ASP A 54 -6.19 -6.48 -8.89
N LEU A 55 -5.15 -6.63 -8.07
CA LEU A 55 -4.72 -5.61 -7.10
C LEU A 55 -4.27 -4.33 -7.79
N GLU A 56 -3.57 -4.43 -8.92
CA GLU A 56 -3.22 -3.26 -9.74
C GLU A 56 -4.46 -2.56 -10.32
N SER A 57 -5.43 -3.33 -10.82
CA SER A 57 -6.69 -2.78 -11.34
C SER A 57 -7.46 -2.02 -10.25
N LEU A 58 -7.53 -2.62 -9.06
CA LEU A 58 -8.13 -1.99 -7.87
C LEU A 58 -7.37 -0.74 -7.45
N ALA A 59 -6.04 -0.78 -7.37
CA ALA A 59 -5.19 0.36 -7.03
C ALA A 59 -5.44 1.55 -7.97
N ARG A 60 -5.45 1.30 -9.29
CA ARG A 60 -5.77 2.31 -10.32
C ARG A 60 -7.18 2.86 -10.15
N PHE A 61 -8.18 2.00 -9.92
CA PHE A 61 -9.57 2.42 -9.74
C PHE A 61 -9.77 3.30 -8.50
N PHE A 62 -9.09 2.97 -7.40
CA PHE A 62 -9.16 3.72 -6.14
C PHE A 62 -8.22 4.93 -6.11
N GLY A 63 -7.26 5.03 -7.03
CA GLY A 63 -6.28 6.12 -7.03
C GLY A 63 -5.31 6.02 -5.85
N VAL A 64 -4.95 4.80 -5.44
CA VAL A 64 -4.07 4.54 -4.30
C VAL A 64 -2.87 3.69 -4.71
N PRO A 65 -1.73 3.77 -4.01
CA PRO A 65 -0.61 2.85 -4.23
C PRO A 65 -1.02 1.40 -3.94
N ILE A 66 -0.51 0.44 -4.72
CA ILE A 66 -0.77 -0.99 -4.51
C ILE A 66 -0.31 -1.47 -3.12
N ALA A 67 0.71 -0.84 -2.54
CA ALA A 67 1.21 -1.13 -1.19
C ALA A 67 0.15 -0.97 -0.08
N VAL A 68 -0.95 -0.24 -0.34
CA VAL A 68 -2.05 -0.10 0.62
C VAL A 68 -2.72 -1.44 0.97
N PHE A 69 -2.67 -2.43 0.07
CA PHE A 69 -3.23 -3.76 0.30
C PHE A 69 -2.37 -4.65 1.22
N PHE A 70 -1.14 -4.25 1.57
CA PHE A 70 -0.20 -5.07 2.31
C PHE A 70 0.20 -4.41 3.63
N PRO A 71 -0.36 -4.84 4.78
CA PRO A 71 0.04 -4.33 6.09
C PRO A 71 1.52 -4.59 6.37
N GLY A 72 2.20 -3.59 6.92
CA GLY A 72 3.65 -3.62 7.16
C GLY A 72 4.52 -3.19 5.97
N ALA A 73 3.96 -3.02 4.77
CA ALA A 73 4.67 -2.42 3.63
C ALA A 73 4.68 -0.88 3.67
N GLN A 74 3.92 -0.28 4.60
CA GLN A 74 3.90 1.17 4.76
C GLN A 74 5.17 1.64 5.49
N PRO A 75 5.85 2.68 4.99
CA PRO A 75 6.95 3.28 5.73
C PRO A 75 6.42 3.75 7.09
N GLY A 76 7.07 3.33 8.18
CA GLY A 76 6.73 3.82 9.52
C GLY A 76 6.77 5.35 9.57
N SER A 77 6.11 5.96 10.56
CA SER A 77 5.95 7.43 10.66
C SER A 77 7.25 8.22 10.47
N ARG A 78 8.39 7.69 10.92
CA ARG A 78 9.72 8.27 10.71
C ARG A 78 10.19 8.27 9.25
N ALA A 79 9.94 7.18 8.52
CA ALA A 79 10.28 7.10 7.10
C ALA A 79 9.38 8.03 6.27
N SER A 80 8.10 8.14 6.63
CA SER A 80 7.19 9.11 6.01
C SER A 80 7.65 10.57 6.24
N ALA A 81 8.07 10.92 7.46
CA ALA A 81 8.63 12.24 7.75
C ALA A 81 9.91 12.53 6.94
N LEU A 82 10.78 11.52 6.75
CA LEU A 82 11.96 11.67 5.92
C LEU A 82 11.60 11.90 4.45
N VAL A 83 10.69 11.09 3.89
CA VAL A 83 10.22 11.24 2.51
C VAL A 83 9.62 12.63 2.29
N SER A 84 8.82 13.12 3.24
CA SER A 84 8.24 14.45 3.17
C SER A 84 9.30 15.56 3.22
N ALA A 85 10.31 15.43 4.08
CA ALA A 85 11.38 16.41 4.19
C ALA A 85 12.32 16.45 2.98
N THR A 86 12.39 15.36 2.20
CA THR A 86 13.26 15.25 1.02
C THR A 86 12.51 15.38 -0.31
N ALA A 87 11.21 15.67 -0.29
CA ALA A 87 10.35 15.59 -1.46
C ALA A 87 10.75 16.54 -2.61
N ASP A 88 11.32 17.70 -2.26
CA ASP A 88 11.69 18.76 -3.20
C ASP A 88 13.20 18.83 -3.48
N LEU A 89 13.98 17.84 -3.03
CA LEU A 89 15.43 17.81 -3.27
C LEU A 89 15.76 17.40 -4.70
N ASP A 90 16.83 17.97 -5.24
CA ASP A 90 17.43 17.49 -6.50
C ASP A 90 18.21 16.18 -6.28
N ASP A 91 18.59 15.50 -7.38
CA ASP A 91 19.27 14.21 -7.32
C ASP A 91 20.59 14.26 -6.53
N ARG A 92 21.32 15.39 -6.58
CA ARG A 92 22.61 15.53 -5.90
C ARG A 92 22.40 15.68 -4.39
N ASP A 93 21.46 16.53 -3.99
CA ASP A 93 21.13 16.74 -2.58
C ASP A 93 20.56 15.45 -1.96
N LEU A 94 19.74 14.71 -2.71
CA LEU A 94 19.20 13.42 -2.27
C LEU A 94 20.30 12.36 -2.11
N GLU A 95 21.31 12.36 -2.98
CA GLU A 95 22.48 11.49 -2.87
C GLU A 95 23.27 11.80 -1.59
N GLU A 96 23.50 13.08 -1.27
CA GLU A 96 24.21 13.49 -0.06
C GLU A 96 23.49 13.00 1.22
N VAL A 97 22.17 13.21 1.30
CA VAL A 97 21.35 12.73 2.43
C VAL A 97 21.45 11.21 2.57
N THR A 98 21.44 10.49 1.44
CA THR A 98 21.56 9.03 1.40
C THR A 98 22.93 8.56 1.91
N LEU A 99 24.01 9.20 1.44
CA LEU A 99 25.38 8.90 1.88
C LEU A 99 25.54 9.16 3.37
N TYR A 100 25.03 10.28 3.88
CA TYR A 100 25.07 10.61 5.30
C TYR A 100 24.34 9.57 6.15
N ALA A 101 23.14 9.15 5.73
CA ALA A 101 22.37 8.11 6.41
C ALA A 101 23.15 6.77 6.49
N ARG A 102 23.79 6.36 5.38
CA ARG A 102 24.63 5.15 5.32
C ARG A 102 25.83 5.25 6.25
N PHE A 103 26.54 6.38 6.25
CA PHE A 103 27.67 6.64 7.13
C PHE A 103 27.26 6.54 8.61
N ARG A 104 26.16 7.17 9.02
CA ARG A 104 25.64 7.10 10.39
C ARG A 104 25.28 5.67 10.81
N ARG A 105 24.76 4.86 9.88
CA ARG A 105 24.47 3.43 10.14
C ARG A 105 25.75 2.63 10.38
N ALA A 106 26.79 2.84 9.58
CA ALA A 106 28.08 2.17 9.72
C ALA A 106 28.77 2.52 11.05
N LEU A 107 28.75 3.79 11.46
CA LEU A 107 29.29 4.22 12.77
C LEU A 107 28.59 3.56 13.96
N ARG A 108 27.27 3.38 13.90
CA ARG A 108 26.51 2.71 14.97
C ARG A 108 26.86 1.23 15.10
N ALA A 109 27.14 0.55 13.99
CA ALA A 109 27.53 -0.85 14.00
C ALA A 109 28.89 -1.04 14.70
N ARG A 110 29.86 -0.16 14.42
CA ARG A 110 31.21 -0.19 15.02
C ARG A 110 31.26 0.13 16.52
N ARG A 111 30.23 0.81 17.05
CA ARG A 111 30.11 1.12 18.48
C ARG A 111 29.46 0.00 19.31
N LYS A 112 28.92 -1.02 18.66
CA LYS A 112 28.17 -2.12 19.29
C LYS A 112 28.90 -3.48 19.26
N GLY A 113 30.07 -3.55 18.61
CA GLY A 113 30.98 -4.70 18.67
C GLY A 113 32.23 -4.32 19.43
#